data_AF-A0A9N9GSB3-F1
#
_entry.id   AF-A0A9N9GSB3-F1
#
_cell.length_a   1.000
_cell.length_b   1.000
_cell.length_c   1.000
_cell.angle_alpha   90.00
_cell.angle_beta   90.00
_cell.angle_gamma   90.00
#
_symmetry.space_group_name_H-M   'P 1'
#
loop_
_entity.id
_entity.type
_entity.pdbx_description
1 polymer ?
#
loop_
_entity_poly.entity_id
_entity_poly.type
_entity_poly.pdbx_seq_one_letter_code
_entity_poly.pdbx_strand_id
1 'polypeptide(L)'
;MSGCCSNLTKKFKAFVEKRGGNVVDLGVGIIIGAAFSAVVNSFVVDILTPPLGLFIHGSQLENFFIVIRPGRTHHANYTTPHDAQDDGAVTMNIGSFISACITFLMICITLFWLVLIHDSFQERFEHKKGKSPDTLPCPWCKGDVPKDAVKCQHCCSMLNEKPPQANGNNESLIDV
;
A
#
# COMPACT_ATOMS: atom_id res chain seq x y z
N MET A 1 27.08 32.18 -23.78
CA MET A 1 25.69 31.66 -23.75
C MET A 1 25.52 30.54 -22.70
N SER A 2 26.23 30.59 -21.56
CA SER A 2 26.40 29.43 -20.66
C SER A 2 25.90 29.65 -19.23
N GLY A 3 25.33 30.83 -18.92
CA GLY A 3 25.03 31.27 -17.55
C GLY A 3 23.60 31.00 -17.04
N CYS A 4 22.69 30.50 -17.87
CA CYS A 4 21.27 30.40 -17.49
C CYS A 4 20.93 29.14 -16.65
N CYS A 5 21.71 28.05 -16.76
CA CYS A 5 21.37 26.79 -16.09
C CYS A 5 21.75 26.71 -14.59
N SER A 6 22.69 27.52 -14.09
CA SER A 6 23.13 27.41 -12.69
C SER A 6 22.14 28.02 -11.68
N ASN A 7 21.32 28.97 -12.13
CA ASN A 7 20.28 29.59 -11.30
C ASN A 7 19.03 28.73 -11.18
N LEU A 8 18.73 27.88 -12.17
CA LEU A 8 17.53 27.05 -12.18
C LEU A 8 17.63 25.92 -11.15
N THR A 9 18.76 25.21 -11.08
CA THR A 9 18.98 24.13 -10.10
C THR A 9 19.00 24.64 -8.66
N LYS A 10 19.56 25.82 -8.41
CA LYS A 10 19.50 26.47 -7.08
C LYS A 10 18.07 26.86 -6.70
N LYS A 11 17.28 27.42 -7.64
CA LYS A 11 15.87 27.74 -7.42
C LYS A 11 15.01 26.49 -7.25
N PHE A 12 15.31 25.41 -7.97
CA PHE A 12 14.62 24.14 -7.87
C PHE A 12 14.91 23.45 -6.52
N LYS A 13 16.17 23.44 -6.08
CA LYS A 13 16.56 22.94 -4.75
C LYS A 13 15.87 23.74 -3.64
N ALA A 14 15.89 25.07 -3.71
CA ALA A 14 15.20 25.93 -2.75
C ALA A 14 13.66 25.77 -2.76
N PHE A 15 13.08 25.37 -3.90
CA PHE A 15 11.65 25.06 -4.02
C PHE A 15 11.30 23.70 -3.41
N VAL A 16 12.14 22.69 -3.65
CA VAL A 16 12.01 21.35 -3.06
C VAL A 16 12.22 21.42 -1.54
N GLU A 17 13.19 22.16 -1.02
CA GLU A 17 13.36 22.30 0.44
C GLU A 17 12.19 23.04 1.12
N LYS A 18 11.54 23.99 0.44
CA LYS A 18 10.36 24.71 0.98
C LYS A 18 9.05 23.92 0.93
N ARG A 19 8.92 22.89 0.09
CA ARG A 19 7.70 22.05 -0.06
C ARG A 19 7.94 20.54 0.13
N GLY A 20 9.16 20.13 0.44
CA GLY A 20 9.67 18.77 0.27
C GLY A 20 9.15 17.74 1.26
N GLY A 21 8.72 18.17 2.45
CA GLY A 21 8.26 17.24 3.48
C GLY A 21 6.96 16.50 3.15
N ASN A 22 6.07 17.05 2.30
CA ASN A 22 4.78 16.41 1.98
C ASN A 22 4.71 15.83 0.56
N VAL A 23 5.51 16.37 -0.38
CA VAL A 23 5.47 15.93 -1.78
C VAL A 23 6.36 14.71 -2.04
N VAL A 24 7.44 14.54 -1.28
CA VAL A 24 8.36 13.41 -1.47
C VAL A 24 7.70 12.12 -0.99
N ASP A 25 7.09 12.11 0.20
CA ASP A 25 6.36 10.94 0.70
C ASP A 25 5.14 10.59 -0.17
N LEU A 26 4.41 11.58 -0.67
CA LEU A 26 3.32 11.36 -1.64
C LEU A 26 3.86 10.78 -2.97
N GLY A 27 4.97 11.30 -3.47
CA GLY A 27 5.59 10.84 -4.70
C GLY A 27 6.11 9.41 -4.60
N VAL A 28 6.73 9.06 -3.46
CA VAL A 28 7.18 7.69 -3.17
C VAL A 28 5.97 6.74 -3.10
N GLY A 29 4.86 7.16 -2.48
CA GLY A 29 3.62 6.37 -2.43
C GLY A 29 3.04 6.04 -3.81
N ILE A 30 3.05 6.99 -4.75
CA ILE A 30 2.56 6.77 -6.13
C ILE A 30 3.47 5.79 -6.89
N ILE A 31 4.78 5.94 -6.77
CA ILE A 31 5.75 5.07 -7.47
C ILE A 31 5.65 3.63 -6.95
N ILE A 32 5.59 3.45 -5.63
CA ILE A 32 5.42 2.13 -5.02
C ILE A 32 4.06 1.53 -5.41
N GLY A 33 3.00 2.33 -5.40
CA GLY A 33 1.66 1.89 -5.81
C GLY A 33 1.62 1.42 -7.27
N ALA A 34 2.25 2.16 -8.18
CA ALA A 34 2.32 1.78 -9.60
C ALA A 34 3.13 0.49 -9.81
N ALA A 35 4.28 0.36 -9.14
CA ALA A 35 5.11 -0.84 -9.21
C ALA A 35 4.39 -2.07 -8.64
N PHE A 36 3.72 -1.92 -7.50
CA PHE A 36 2.95 -3.01 -6.89
C PHE A 36 1.77 -3.45 -7.76
N SER A 37 1.03 -2.49 -8.34
CA SER A 37 -0.06 -2.80 -9.25
C SER A 37 0.43 -3.57 -10.49
N ALA A 38 1.61 -3.23 -11.02
CA ALA A 38 2.22 -3.96 -12.13
C ALA A 38 2.58 -5.41 -11.75
N VAL A 39 3.16 -5.63 -10.56
CA VAL A 39 3.49 -6.99 -10.08
C VAL A 39 2.24 -7.84 -9.91
N VAL A 40 1.17 -7.28 -9.32
CA VAL A 40 -0.10 -7.99 -9.15
C VAL A 40 -0.73 -8.30 -10.51
N ASN A 41 -0.68 -7.36 -11.46
CA ASN A 41 -1.21 -7.57 -12.80
C ASN A 41 -0.47 -8.71 -13.54
N SER A 42 0.87 -8.71 -13.51
CA SER A 42 1.68 -9.81 -14.06
C SER A 42 1.38 -11.14 -13.37
N PHE A 43 1.20 -11.16 -12.04
CA PHE A 43 0.84 -12.40 -11.36
C PHE A 43 -0.51 -12.95 -11.83
N VAL A 44 -1.51 -12.08 -11.99
CA VAL A 44 -2.83 -12.53 -12.46
C VAL A 44 -2.76 -12.97 -13.92
N VAL A 45 -2.18 -12.16 -14.81
CA VAL A 45 -2.13 -12.43 -16.26
C VAL A 45 -1.21 -13.59 -16.61
N ASP A 46 -0.03 -13.67 -15.99
CA ASP A 46 1.01 -14.63 -16.38
C ASP A 46 0.92 -15.96 -15.60
N ILE A 47 0.37 -15.98 -14.38
CA ILE A 47 0.30 -17.19 -13.54
C ILE A 47 -1.13 -17.73 -13.40
N LEU A 48 -2.14 -16.88 -13.21
CA LEU A 48 -3.50 -17.37 -12.97
C LEU A 48 -4.27 -17.60 -14.28
N THR A 49 -4.13 -16.72 -15.26
CA THR A 49 -4.87 -16.82 -16.52
C THR A 49 -4.53 -18.07 -17.35
N PRO A 50 -3.27 -18.52 -17.52
CA PRO A 50 -2.98 -19.67 -18.38
C PRO A 50 -3.56 -21.01 -17.87
N PRO A 51 -3.43 -21.36 -16.57
CA PRO A 51 -4.12 -22.52 -16.02
C PRO A 51 -5.64 -22.42 -16.17
N LEU A 52 -6.23 -21.26 -15.85
CA LEU A 52 -7.67 -21.05 -15.95
C LEU A 52 -8.18 -21.12 -17.40
N GLY A 53 -7.42 -20.60 -18.36
CA GLY A 53 -7.74 -20.68 -19.79
C GLY A 53 -7.66 -22.12 -20.33
N LEU A 54 -6.85 -22.97 -19.71
CA LEU A 54 -6.81 -24.41 -20.01
C LEU A 54 -8.04 -25.13 -19.43
N PHE A 55 -8.46 -24.80 -18.20
CA PHE A 55 -9.64 -25.38 -17.56
C PHE A 55 -10.95 -24.94 -18.22
N ILE A 56 -11.04 -23.68 -18.64
CA ILE A 56 -12.14 -23.13 -19.43
C ILE A 56 -11.85 -23.38 -20.92
N HIS A 57 -11.66 -24.66 -21.30
CA HIS A 57 -11.54 -25.19 -22.67
C HIS A 57 -11.20 -24.16 -23.77
N GLY A 58 -9.98 -23.58 -23.71
CA GLY A 58 -9.47 -22.66 -24.73
C GLY A 58 -10.28 -21.37 -24.82
N SER A 59 -9.79 -20.32 -24.16
CA SER A 59 -10.29 -18.93 -24.08
C SER A 59 -10.83 -18.30 -25.38
N GLN A 60 -11.91 -18.84 -25.95
CA GLN A 60 -12.66 -18.30 -27.08
C GLN A 60 -13.62 -17.20 -26.64
N LEU A 61 -13.68 -16.90 -25.33
CA LEU A 61 -14.45 -15.79 -24.79
C LEU A 61 -14.06 -14.49 -25.49
N GLU A 62 -12.76 -14.19 -25.61
CA GLU A 62 -12.28 -12.97 -26.28
C GLU A 62 -12.61 -12.92 -27.77
N ASN A 63 -12.72 -14.07 -28.43
CA ASN A 63 -13.09 -14.20 -29.84
C ASN A 63 -14.61 -14.11 -30.08
N PHE A 64 -15.42 -13.94 -29.02
CA PHE A 64 -16.84 -13.64 -29.18
C PHE A 64 -17.02 -12.15 -29.50
N PHE A 65 -16.97 -11.85 -30.79
CA PHE A 65 -17.25 -10.52 -31.33
C PHE A 65 -18.39 -10.57 -32.35
N ILE A 66 -19.21 -9.53 -32.35
CA ILE A 66 -20.28 -9.34 -33.32
C ILE A 66 -19.87 -8.20 -34.23
N VAL A 67 -19.72 -8.47 -35.53
CA VAL A 67 -19.40 -7.45 -36.54
C VAL A 67 -20.69 -6.70 -36.91
N ILE A 68 -20.77 -5.41 -36.58
CA ILE A 68 -21.95 -4.57 -36.87
C ILE A 68 -21.82 -3.89 -38.23
N ARG A 69 -20.58 -3.55 -38.64
CA ARG A 69 -20.29 -3.07 -40.00
C ARG A 69 -19.14 -3.86 -40.61
N PRO A 70 -19.30 -4.42 -41.82
CA PRO A 70 -18.19 -5.05 -42.54
C PRO A 70 -17.09 -4.02 -42.81
N GLY A 71 -15.83 -4.46 -42.72
CA GLY A 71 -14.65 -3.65 -43.01
C GLY A 71 -14.48 -3.38 -44.51
N ARG A 72 -13.31 -2.87 -44.88
CA ARG A 72 -13.00 -2.53 -46.29
C ARG A 72 -12.94 -3.75 -47.20
N THR A 73 -12.57 -4.90 -46.67
CA THR A 73 -12.64 -6.16 -47.41
C THR A 73 -13.96 -6.83 -47.05
N HIS A 74 -14.79 -7.16 -48.04
CA HIS A 74 -16.16 -7.68 -47.87
C HIS A 74 -16.18 -9.15 -47.33
N HIS A 75 -15.21 -9.52 -46.49
CA HIS A 75 -15.05 -10.85 -45.91
C HIS A 75 -15.85 -10.94 -44.60
N ALA A 76 -16.82 -11.85 -44.56
CA ALA A 76 -17.73 -12.03 -43.43
C ALA A 76 -17.12 -12.79 -42.24
N ASN A 77 -15.89 -13.31 -42.36
CA ASN A 77 -15.27 -14.16 -41.36
C ASN A 77 -13.88 -13.64 -40.99
N TYR A 78 -13.80 -12.91 -39.88
CA TYR A 78 -12.54 -12.62 -39.20
C TYR A 78 -12.31 -13.73 -38.16
N THR A 79 -11.08 -14.21 -38.03
CA THR A 79 -10.74 -15.27 -37.06
C THR A 79 -10.37 -14.68 -35.70
N THR A 80 -9.99 -13.40 -35.66
CA THR A 80 -9.68 -12.67 -34.43
C THR A 80 -10.31 -11.27 -34.43
N PRO A 81 -10.66 -10.72 -33.26
CA PRO A 81 -11.21 -9.36 -33.15
C PRO A 81 -10.17 -8.26 -33.49
N HIS A 82 -8.87 -8.58 -33.46
CA HIS A 82 -7.80 -7.64 -33.85
C HIS A 82 -7.77 -7.43 -35.37
N ASP A 83 -7.87 -8.52 -36.14
CA ASP A 83 -7.90 -8.44 -37.61
C ASP A 83 -9.13 -7.68 -38.13
N ALA A 84 -10.26 -7.78 -37.42
CA ALA A 84 -11.48 -7.04 -37.76
C ALA A 84 -11.35 -5.53 -37.51
N GLN A 85 -10.60 -5.13 -36.46
CA GLN A 85 -10.33 -3.72 -36.17
C GLN A 85 -9.37 -3.08 -37.18
N ASP A 86 -8.35 -3.82 -37.61
CA ASP A 86 -7.37 -3.36 -38.62
C ASP A 86 -8.00 -3.14 -39.99
N ASP A 87 -9.04 -3.92 -40.34
CA ASP A 87 -9.81 -3.75 -41.57
C ASP A 87 -10.88 -2.63 -41.50
N GLY A 88 -10.97 -1.96 -40.34
CA GLY A 88 -11.93 -0.88 -40.08
C GLY A 88 -13.36 -1.37 -39.88
N ALA A 89 -13.56 -2.66 -39.64
CA ALA A 89 -14.86 -3.21 -39.30
C ALA A 89 -15.25 -2.74 -37.88
N VAL A 90 -16.49 -2.29 -37.71
CA VAL A 90 -16.98 -1.92 -36.38
C VAL A 90 -17.47 -3.19 -35.70
N THR A 91 -16.65 -3.77 -34.83
CA THR A 91 -16.99 -4.94 -34.04
C THR A 91 -17.40 -4.54 -32.62
N MET A 92 -18.43 -5.20 -32.10
CA MET A 92 -18.78 -5.16 -30.69
C MET A 92 -18.16 -6.40 -30.04
N ASN A 93 -17.09 -6.19 -29.28
CA ASN A 93 -16.32 -7.25 -28.63
C ASN A 93 -16.88 -7.49 -27.22
N ILE A 94 -17.96 -8.26 -27.11
CA ILE A 94 -18.52 -8.68 -25.80
C ILE A 94 -17.52 -9.59 -25.08
N GLY A 95 -16.78 -10.38 -25.85
CA GLY A 95 -15.78 -11.30 -25.36
C GLY A 95 -14.67 -10.69 -24.50
N SER A 96 -14.03 -9.65 -25.04
CA SER A 96 -12.96 -8.94 -24.33
C SER A 96 -13.47 -8.23 -23.06
N PHE A 97 -14.73 -7.79 -23.06
CA PHE A 97 -15.33 -7.18 -21.88
C PHE A 97 -15.52 -8.18 -20.74
N ILE A 98 -16.06 -9.37 -21.04
CA ILE A 98 -16.22 -10.42 -20.03
C ILE A 98 -14.86 -10.90 -19.52
N SER A 99 -13.87 -11.05 -20.40
CA SER A 99 -12.49 -11.38 -20.02
C SER A 99 -11.89 -10.32 -19.07
N ALA A 100 -12.08 -9.04 -19.38
CA ALA A 100 -11.64 -7.95 -18.52
C ALA A 100 -12.34 -7.96 -17.15
N CYS A 101 -13.64 -8.24 -17.10
CA CYS A 101 -14.37 -8.38 -15.83
C CYS A 101 -13.85 -9.55 -14.98
N ILE A 102 -13.55 -10.70 -15.59
CA ILE A 102 -12.97 -11.86 -14.89
C ILE A 102 -11.59 -11.49 -14.35
N THR A 103 -10.74 -10.87 -15.16
CA THR A 103 -9.40 -10.43 -14.74
C THR A 103 -9.46 -9.42 -13.59
N PHE A 104 -10.38 -8.46 -13.65
CA PHE A 104 -10.61 -7.51 -12.57
C PHE A 104 -11.00 -8.21 -11.27
N LEU A 105 -11.92 -9.18 -11.33
CA LEU A 105 -12.32 -9.96 -10.15
C LEU A 105 -11.13 -10.76 -9.57
N MET A 106 -10.29 -11.33 -10.43
CA MET A 106 -9.09 -12.05 -10.03
C MET A 106 -8.07 -11.15 -9.31
N ILE A 107 -7.87 -9.92 -9.80
CA ILE A 107 -7.01 -8.92 -9.13
C ILE A 107 -7.57 -8.59 -7.74
N CYS A 108 -8.87 -8.37 -7.61
CA CYS A 108 -9.52 -8.11 -6.32
C CYS A 108 -9.32 -9.28 -5.32
N ILE A 109 -9.51 -10.53 -5.77
CA ILE A 109 -9.30 -11.72 -4.93
C ILE A 109 -7.83 -11.86 -4.53
N THR A 110 -6.90 -11.64 -5.46
CA THR A 110 -5.45 -11.74 -5.21
C THR A 110 -4.99 -10.69 -4.21
N LEU A 111 -5.45 -9.44 -4.35
CA LEU A 111 -5.15 -8.36 -3.41
C LEU A 111 -5.68 -8.68 -2.01
N PHE A 112 -6.91 -9.19 -1.91
CA PHE A 112 -7.49 -9.60 -0.65
C PHE A 112 -6.65 -10.70 0.04
N TRP A 113 -6.24 -11.73 -0.71
CA TRP A 113 -5.34 -12.77 -0.19
C TRP A 113 -3.99 -12.22 0.27
N LEU A 114 -3.37 -11.33 -0.51
CA LEU A 114 -2.10 -10.69 -0.14
C LEU A 114 -2.20 -9.90 1.17
N VAL A 115 -3.29 -9.15 1.35
CA VAL A 115 -3.52 -8.40 2.59
C VAL A 115 -3.69 -9.35 3.78
N LEU A 116 -4.44 -10.44 3.62
CA LEU A 116 -4.61 -11.44 4.68
C LEU A 116 -3.29 -12.15 5.05
N ILE A 117 -2.47 -12.48 4.05
CA ILE A 117 -1.14 -13.07 4.27
C ILE A 117 -0.24 -12.07 4.99
N HIS A 118 -0.25 -10.80 4.58
CA HIS A 118 0.54 -9.75 5.21
C HIS A 118 0.14 -9.53 6.67
N ASP A 119 -1.16 -9.46 6.95
CA ASP A 119 -1.70 -9.32 8.32
C ASP A 119 -1.31 -10.52 9.18
N SER A 120 -1.52 -11.73 8.67
CA SER A 120 -1.11 -12.99 9.33
C SER A 120 0.40 -13.08 9.57
N PHE A 121 1.21 -12.47 8.70
CA PHE A 121 2.66 -12.45 8.85
C PHE A 121 3.06 -11.41 9.90
N GLN A 122 2.51 -10.19 9.82
CA GLN A 122 2.83 -9.10 10.74
C GLN A 122 2.46 -9.42 12.19
N GLU A 123 1.31 -10.04 12.44
CA GLU A 123 0.92 -10.50 13.79
C GLU A 123 1.98 -11.46 14.39
N ARG A 124 2.61 -12.31 13.56
CA ARG A 124 3.70 -13.20 14.00
C ARG A 124 5.00 -12.47 14.30
N PHE A 125 5.25 -11.31 13.68
CA PHE A 125 6.42 -10.46 13.99
C PHE A 125 6.18 -9.54 15.19
N GLU A 126 4.96 -9.01 15.36
CA GLU A 126 4.62 -8.18 16.53
C GLU A 126 4.56 -8.98 17.83
N HIS A 127 4.15 -10.26 17.82
CA HIS A 127 4.23 -11.09 19.02
C HIS A 127 5.68 -11.45 19.45
N LYS A 128 6.66 -11.39 18.54
CA LYS A 128 8.09 -11.60 18.89
C LYS A 128 8.83 -10.31 19.23
N LYS A 129 8.43 -9.18 18.66
CA LYS A 129 8.84 -7.86 19.15
C LYS A 129 7.83 -7.44 20.20
N GLY A 130 7.94 -8.00 21.40
CA GLY A 130 7.21 -7.48 22.55
C GLY A 130 7.42 -5.97 22.58
N LYS A 131 6.36 -5.21 22.26
CA LYS A 131 6.26 -3.79 22.56
C LYS A 131 6.26 -3.73 24.08
N SER A 132 7.46 -3.81 24.63
CA SER A 132 7.70 -3.29 25.96
C SER A 132 7.30 -1.81 25.79
N PRO A 133 6.22 -1.32 26.42
CA PRO A 133 5.72 0.02 26.16
C PRO A 133 6.86 1.00 26.37
N ASP A 134 7.24 1.78 25.37
CA ASP A 134 8.38 2.71 25.46
C ASP A 134 8.21 3.72 26.60
N THR A 135 6.99 3.81 27.13
CA THR A 135 6.56 4.56 28.29
C THR A 135 6.20 3.66 29.48
N LEU A 136 6.75 3.98 30.64
CA LEU A 136 6.37 3.46 31.96
C LEU A 136 5.65 4.59 32.73
N PRO A 137 4.57 4.30 33.48
CA PRO A 137 3.96 5.29 34.35
C PRO A 137 4.89 5.66 35.50
N CYS A 138 5.04 6.96 35.77
CA CYS A 138 5.82 7.45 36.90
C CYS A 138 5.16 7.03 38.24
N PRO A 139 5.92 6.49 39.21
CA PRO A 139 5.40 6.13 40.53
C PRO A 139 4.81 7.30 41.33
N TRP A 140 5.26 8.53 41.06
CA TRP A 140 4.87 9.73 41.80
C TRP A 140 3.59 10.36 41.26
N CYS A 141 3.58 10.70 39.97
CA CYS A 141 2.50 11.47 39.36
C CYS A 141 1.64 10.68 38.36
N LYS A 142 1.93 9.39 38.15
CA LYS A 142 1.26 8.51 37.17
C LYS A 142 1.29 9.00 35.71
N GLY A 143 2.10 10.00 35.40
CA GLY A 143 2.32 10.45 34.01
C GLY A 143 3.20 9.45 33.25
N ASP A 144 3.02 9.39 31.93
CA ASP A 144 3.82 8.53 31.06
C ASP A 144 5.24 9.06 30.91
N VAL A 145 6.24 8.24 31.22
CA VAL A 145 7.66 8.61 31.13
C VAL A 145 8.42 7.56 30.31
N PRO A 146 9.34 7.96 29.41
CA PRO A 146 10.14 7.00 28.67
C PRO A 146 11.02 6.15 29.61
N LYS A 147 11.25 4.88 29.24
CA LYS A 147 11.97 3.90 30.06
C LYS A 147 13.37 4.29 30.49
N ASP A 148 14.07 5.07 29.65
CA ASP A 148 15.45 5.47 29.89
C ASP A 148 15.55 6.80 30.66
N ALA A 149 14.43 7.35 31.15
CA ALA A 149 14.43 8.61 31.87
C ALA A 149 14.92 8.44 33.31
N VAL A 150 15.91 9.26 33.69
CA VAL A 150 16.38 9.37 35.09
C VAL A 150 15.42 10.25 35.92
N LYS A 151 14.71 11.19 35.28
CA LYS A 151 13.84 12.18 35.92
C LYS A 151 12.51 12.30 35.17
N CYS A 152 11.40 12.40 35.91
CA CYS A 152 10.08 12.60 35.32
C CYS A 152 9.89 14.04 34.81
N GLN A 153 9.36 14.22 33.60
CA GLN A 153 9.08 15.54 33.01
C GLN A 153 7.90 16.28 33.68
N HIS A 154 6.96 15.55 34.29
CA HIS A 154 5.74 16.11 34.84
C HIS A 154 5.88 16.57 36.30
N CYS A 155 6.51 15.73 37.15
CA CYS A 155 6.68 16.02 38.58
C CYS A 155 8.13 16.30 38.99
N CYS A 156 9.09 16.25 38.07
CA CYS A 156 10.51 16.47 38.36
C CYS A 156 11.09 15.57 39.47
N SER A 157 10.44 14.46 39.83
CA SER A 157 11.01 13.49 40.77
C SER A 157 12.01 12.55 40.09
N MET A 158 12.94 12.03 40.88
CA MET A 158 13.85 10.97 40.48
C MET A 158 13.07 9.66 40.40
N LEU A 159 13.17 8.94 39.28
CA LEU A 159 12.48 7.66 39.10
C LEU A 159 13.10 6.50 39.90
N ASN A 160 14.29 6.72 40.47
CA ASN A 160 14.99 5.76 41.32
C ASN A 160 14.38 5.63 42.73
N GLU A 161 13.51 6.55 43.12
CA GLU A 161 12.93 6.64 44.47
C GLU A 161 11.41 6.44 44.42
N LYS A 162 10.90 5.56 45.30
CA LYS A 162 9.47 5.27 45.40
C LYS A 162 8.81 6.25 46.39
N PRO A 163 7.59 6.78 46.11
CA PRO A 163 6.91 7.66 47.05
C PRO A 163 6.60 6.96 48.39
N PRO A 164 6.53 7.71 49.50
CA PRO A 164 6.09 7.19 50.77
C PRO A 164 4.66 6.64 50.62
N GLN A 165 4.49 5.37 50.97
CA GLN A 165 3.18 4.72 50.94
C GLN A 165 2.39 5.29 52.12
N ALA A 166 1.28 5.98 51.84
CA ALA A 166 0.36 6.43 52.87
C ALA A 166 -0.33 5.22 53.49
N ASN A 167 0.33 4.59 54.46
CA ASN A 167 -0.35 3.69 55.39
C ASN A 167 -1.28 4.57 56.22
N GLY A 168 -2.57 4.24 56.23
CA GLY A 168 -3.66 5.02 56.85
C GLY A 168 -3.61 5.10 58.38
N ASN A 169 -2.44 5.02 58.97
CA ASN A 169 -2.19 5.08 60.40
C ASN A 169 -1.30 6.31 60.62
N ASN A 170 -1.94 7.35 61.10
CA ASN A 170 -1.42 8.57 61.69
C ASN A 170 -0.29 8.34 62.71
N GLU A 171 0.92 8.01 62.27
CA GLU A 171 2.13 8.03 63.12
C GLU A 171 3.39 8.28 62.27
N SER A 172 3.75 9.55 62.12
CA SER A 172 5.11 10.07 61.90
C SER A 172 5.06 11.60 61.94
N LEU A 173 4.59 12.10 63.07
CA LEU A 173 5.02 13.40 63.59
C LEU A 173 6.35 13.12 64.31
N ILE A 174 7.37 13.95 64.01
CA ILE A 174 8.73 13.96 64.58
C ILE A 174 9.72 13.04 63.83
N ASP A 175 10.50 13.65 62.94
CA ASP A 175 11.96 13.60 63.04
C ASP A 175 12.52 14.98 62.62
N VAL A 176 13.53 15.39 63.39
CA VAL A 176 14.14 16.71 63.61
C VAL A 176 14.70 17.39 62.37
#